data_AF-A0A949Z522-F1
#
_entry.id   AF-A0A949Z522-F1
#
_cell.length_a   1.000
_cell.length_b   1.000
_cell.length_c   1.000
_cell.angle_alpha   90.00
_cell.angle_beta   90.00
_cell.angle_gamma   90.00
#
_symmetry.space_group_name_H-M   'P 1'
#
loop_
_entity.id
_entity.type
_entity.pdbx_description
1 polymer ?
#
loop_
_entity_poly.entity_id
_entity_poly.type
_entity_poly.pdbx_seq_one_letter_code
_entity_poly.pdbx_strand_id
1 'polypeptide(L)' 'MPREIITLECTEAKAEGKPVSRYVSTRNKKSPNTPGRLEKKKYNPFLRRRTLHREVK' A
#
# COMPACT_ATOMS: atom_id res chain seq x y z
N MET A 1 14.40 -16.75 -0.03
CA MET A 1 12.93 -16.85 0.08
C MET A 1 12.32 -16.06 -1.07
N PRO A 2 11.30 -16.58 -1.78
CA PRO A 2 10.66 -15.85 -2.86
C PRO A 2 10.04 -14.55 -2.33
N ARG A 3 10.36 -13.43 -2.99
CA ARG A 3 9.76 -12.12 -2.71
C ARG A 3 8.53 -12.00 -3.59
N GLU A 4 7.36 -11.85 -2.98
CA GLU A 4 6.11 -11.63 -3.71
C GLU A 4 6.02 -10.15 -4.09
N ILE A 5 5.60 -9.88 -5.33
CA ILE A 5 5.30 -8.52 -5.79
C ILE A 5 3.88 -8.20 -5.34
N ILE A 6 3.73 -7.08 -4.65
CA ILE A 6 2.45 -6.63 -4.09
C ILE A 6 2.15 -5.20 -4.53
N THR A 7 0.86 -4.89 -4.62
CA THR A 7 0.38 -3.53 -4.90
C THR A 7 -0.15 -2.93 -3.61
N LEU A 8 0.28 -1.71 -3.29
CA LEU A 8 -0.21 -0.91 -2.17
C LEU A 8 -1.11 0.19 -2.71
N GLU A 9 -2.37 0.21 -2.28
CA GLU A 9 -3.39 1.17 -2.72
C GLU A 9 -3.79 2.11 -1.58
N CYS A 10 -3.95 3.41 -1.87
CA CYS A 10 -4.40 4.41 -0.90
C CYS A 10 -5.84 4.14 -0.43
N THR A 11 -6.07 4.11 0.88
CA THR A 11 -7.42 3.87 1.44
C THR A 11 -8.29 5.12 1.50
N GLU A 12 -7.67 6.30 1.57
CA GLU A 12 -8.35 7.57 1.82
C GLU A 12 -8.88 8.23 0.53
N ALA A 13 -8.19 8.03 -0.59
CA ALA A 13 -8.50 8.71 -1.86
C ALA A 13 -9.92 8.42 -2.38
N LYS A 14 -10.41 7.18 -2.19
CA LYS A 14 -11.74 6.77 -2.66
C LYS A 14 -12.86 7.48 -1.90
N ALA A 15 -12.67 7.75 -0.60
CA ALA A 15 -13.65 8.49 0.20
C ALA A 15 -13.72 9.98 -0.19
N GLU A 16 -12.60 10.55 -0.64
CA GLU A 16 -12.52 11.94 -1.09
C GLU A 16 -12.89 12.13 -2.57
N GLY A 17 -13.33 11.08 -3.27
CA GLY A 17 -13.67 11.15 -4.70
C GLY A 17 -12.48 11.42 -5.63
N LYS A 18 -11.25 11.22 -5.14
CA LYS A 18 -10.02 11.44 -5.91
C LYS A 18 -9.43 10.13 -6.44
N PRO A 19 -8.66 10.17 -7.53
CA PRO A 19 -7.96 8.99 -8.04
C PRO A 19 -7.03 8.41 -6.98
N VAL A 20 -7.00 7.08 -6.94
CA VAL A 20 -6.31 6.33 -5.90
C VAL A 20 -4.84 6.14 -6.29
N SER A 21 -3.93 6.53 -5.40
CA SER A 21 -2.50 6.31 -5.57
C SER A 21 -2.15 4.83 -5.36
N ARG A 22 -1.35 4.26 -6.27
CA ARG A 22 -0.90 2.86 -6.23
C ARG A 22 0.61 2.77 -6.30
N TYR A 23 1.19 1.88 -5.49
CA TYR A 23 2.62 1.61 -5.45
C TYR A 23 2.90 0.13 -5.59
N VAL A 24 3.92 -0.23 -6.37
CA VAL A 24 4.44 -1.60 -6.42
C VAL A 24 5.53 -1.74 -5.36
N SER A 25 5.45 -2.82 -4.57
CA SER A 25 6.47 -3.16 -3.58
C SER A 25 6.72 -4.66 -3.58
N THR A 26 7.77 -5.08 -2.89
CA THR A 26 8.04 -6.50 -2.66
C THR A 26 7.84 -6.81 -1.18
N ARG A 27 7.24 -7.96 -0.90
CA ARG A 27 7.04 -8.47 0.45
C ARG A 27 7.68 -9.86 0.58
N ASN A 28 8.20 -10.12 1.77
CA ASN A 28 8.61 -11.47 2.15
C ASN A 28 7.45 -12.15 2.90
N LYS A 29 6.84 -13.17 2.27
CA LYS A 29 5.71 -13.94 2.83
C LYS A 29 6.04 -14.60 4.17
N LYS A 30 7.29 -15.03 4.36
CA LYS A 30 7.77 -15.73 5.56
C LYS A 30 8.33 -14.79 6.64
N SER A 31 8.22 -13.48 6.46
CA SER A 31 8.73 -12.53 7.46
C SER A 31 7.86 -12.58 8.73
N PRO A 32 8.44 -12.88 9.91
CA PRO A 32 7.70 -12.85 11.18
C PRO A 32 7.21 -11.44 11.54
N ASN A 33 7.79 -10.40 10.91
CA ASN A 33 7.46 -9.00 11.22
C ASN A 33 6.20 -8.50 10.50
N THR A 34 5.67 -9.23 9.51
CA THR A 34 4.46 -8.85 8.76
C THR A 34 3.57 -10.06 8.45
N PRO A 35 2.99 -10.71 9.47
CA PRO A 35 2.07 -11.83 9.30
C PRO A 35 0.68 -11.30 8.93
N GLY A 36 0.48 -10.79 7.70
CA GLY A 36 -0.81 -10.24 7.29
C GLY A 36 -0.75 -9.32 6.09
N ARG A 37 -1.69 -8.37 5.97
CA ARG A 37 -1.63 -7.34 4.93
C ARG A 37 -0.56 -6.30 5.27
N LEU A 38 0.25 -5.93 4.29
CA LEU A 38 1.22 -4.85 4.44
C LEU A 38 0.49 -3.49 4.40
N GLU A 39 0.71 -2.68 5.44
CA GLU A 39 0.24 -1.30 5.49
C GLU A 39 1.43 -0.36 5.62
N LYS A 40 1.51 0.63 4.74
CA LYS A 40 2.59 1.62 4.75
C LYS A 40 2.02 3.01 4.51
N LYS A 41 2.49 3.98 5.30
CA LYS A 41 2.25 5.39 5.01
C LYS A 41 3.11 5.79 3.81
N LYS A 42 2.45 6.17 2.72
CA LYS A 42 3.08 6.64 1.48
C LYS A 42 2.49 7.98 1.10
N TYR A 43 3.25 8.76 0.34
CA TYR A 43 2.76 10.01 -0.20
C TYR A 43 1.67 9.71 -1.24
N ASN A 44 0.58 10.47 -1.24
CA ASN A 44 -0.40 10.43 -2.33
C ASN A 44 -0.32 11.76 -3.10
N PRO A 45 0.07 11.74 -4.39
CA PRO A 45 0.21 12.96 -5.19
C PRO A 45 -1.12 13.70 -5.43
N PHE A 46 -2.26 13.00 -5.43
CA PHE A 46 -3.58 13.58 -5.64
C PHE A 46 -4.14 14.29 -4.40
N LEU A 47 -3.71 13.84 -3.23
CA LEU A 47 -4.05 14.45 -1.94
C LEU A 47 -2.97 15.40 -1.42
N ARG A 48 -1.79 15.41 -2.06
CA ARG A 48 -0.60 16.17 -1.67
C ARG A 48 -0.16 15.92 -0.22
N ARG A 49 -0.51 14.78 0.36
CA ARG A 49 -0.19 14.41 1.75
C ARG A 49 0.15 12.92 1.87
N ARG A 50 0.78 12.54 2.99
CA ARG A 50 1.01 11.12 3.31
C ARG A 50 -0.28 10.50 3.82
N THR A 51 -0.66 9.40 3.20
CA THR A 51 -1.89 8.65 3.49
C THR A 51 -1.57 7.18 3.70
N LEU A 52 -2.49 6.47 4.33
CA LEU A 52 -2.34 5.04 4.54
C LEU A 52 -2.56 4.28 3.22
N HIS A 53 -1.58 3.47 2.84
CA HIS A 53 -1.70 2.56 1.71
C HIS A 53 -1.68 1.12 2.20
N ARG A 54 -2.65 0.34 1.73
CA ARG A 54 -2.87 -1.04 2.13
C ARG A 54 -2.62 -1.99 0.96
N GLU A 55 -2.06 -3.15 1.27
CA GLU A 55 -1.89 -4.23 0.30
C GLU A 55 -3.24 -4.63 -0.32
N VAL A 56 -3.29 -4.52 -1.64
CA VAL A 56 -4.36 -5.04 -2.48
C VAL A 56 -3.80 -6.25 -3.20
N LYS A 57 -4.52 -7.36 -3.08
CA LYS A 57 -4.21 -8.64 -3.71
C LYS A 57 -4.93 -8.72 -5.05
#